data_AF-A0A2H1W9C2-F1
#
_entry.id   AF-A0A2H1W9C2-F1
#
_cell.length_a   1.000
_cell.length_b   1.000
_cell.length_c   1.000
_cell.angle_alpha   90.00
_cell.angle_beta   90.00
_cell.angle_gamma   90.00
#
_symmetry.space_group_name_H-M   'P 1'
#
loop_
_entity.id
_entity.type
_entity.pdbx_description
1 polymer ?
#
loop_
_entity_poly.entity_id
_entity_poly.type
_entity_poly.pdbx_seq_one_letter_code
_entity_poly.pdbx_strand_id
1 'polypeptide(L)'
;MATVEETVKVAVVTDRSPNIIRCSSTMTAEELCIILCKKYKIPPLTRTLFALRVKGRDYFLKDNAKVLSSTRDYELRIRFKVPRLELLITLDETTYDYYFLQARSDVYENRIPEIKYPEHKKEMLGLGIADM
;
A
#
# COMPACT_ATOMS: atom_id res chain seq x y z
N MET A 1 -3.61 3.55 34.75
CA MET A 1 -4.60 3.66 33.65
C MET A 1 -4.22 2.61 32.63
N ALA A 2 -5.02 1.55 32.50
CA ALA A 2 -4.71 0.46 31.58
C ALA A 2 -4.70 0.98 30.14
N THR A 3 -3.56 0.88 29.47
CA THR A 3 -3.46 1.10 28.02
C THR A 3 -4.28 0.02 27.35
N VAL A 4 -5.46 0.38 26.83
CA VAL A 4 -6.26 -0.51 25.99
C VAL A 4 -5.43 -0.73 24.71
N GLU A 5 -4.79 -1.89 24.62
CA GLU A 5 -4.10 -2.31 23.40
C GLU A 5 -5.16 -2.70 22.37
N GLU A 6 -5.42 -1.79 21.43
CA GLU A 6 -6.29 -2.08 20.30
C GLU A 6 -5.46 -2.61 19.12
N THR A 7 -6.08 -3.46 18.31
CA THR A 7 -5.43 -4.06 17.14
C THR A 7 -5.98 -3.46 15.86
N VAL A 8 -5.09 -3.26 14.90
CA VAL A 8 -5.42 -2.74 13.57
C VAL A 8 -5.00 -3.75 12.52
N LYS A 9 -5.88 -3.97 11.54
CA LYS A 9 -5.58 -4.81 10.38
C LYS A 9 -5.06 -3.94 9.24
N VAL A 10 -3.89 -4.28 8.73
CA VAL A 10 -3.29 -3.61 7.57
C VAL A 10 -3.01 -4.63 6.49
N ALA A 11 -3.69 -4.51 5.35
CA ALA A 11 -3.38 -5.27 4.16
C ALA A 11 -2.14 -4.67 3.47
N VAL A 12 -1.30 -5.56 2.97
CA VAL A 12 -0.04 -5.22 2.28
C VAL A 12 -0.01 -6.06 1.02
N VAL A 13 0.39 -5.48 -0.11
CA VAL A 13 0.28 -6.14 -1.43
C VAL A 13 1.18 -7.38 -1.57
N THR A 14 2.22 -7.48 -0.74
CA THR A 14 3.14 -8.63 -0.71
C THR A 14 2.54 -9.84 0.01
N ASP A 15 1.58 -9.62 0.92
CA ASP A 15 1.08 -10.64 1.83
C ASP A 15 -0.35 -11.04 1.46
N ARG A 16 -0.65 -12.34 1.52
CA ARG A 16 -2.02 -12.83 1.29
C ARG A 16 -2.98 -12.54 2.45
N SER A 17 -2.45 -12.45 3.67
CA SER A 17 -3.23 -12.20 4.88
C SER A 17 -2.93 -10.80 5.45
N PRO A 18 -3.93 -10.14 6.06
CA PRO A 18 -3.73 -8.83 6.65
C PRO A 18 -2.82 -8.94 7.88
N ASN A 19 -1.96 -7.94 8.03
CA ASN A 19 -1.06 -7.79 9.16
C ASN A 19 -1.83 -7.22 10.35
N ILE A 20 -1.79 -7.91 11.48
CA ILE A 20 -2.41 -7.46 12.72
C ILE A 20 -1.34 -6.76 13.55
N ILE A 21 -1.48 -5.45 13.73
CA ILE A 21 -0.53 -4.63 14.48
C ILE A 21 -1.20 -4.14 15.75
N ARG A 22 -0.51 -4.29 16.88
CA ARG A 22 -0.93 -3.70 18.16
C ARG A 22 -0.58 -2.23 18.15
N CYS A 23 -1.58 -1.38 18.37
CA CYS A 23 -1.44 0.07 18.31
C CYS A 23 -1.74 0.68 19.68
N SER A 24 -1.04 1.76 20.01
CA SER A 24 -1.37 2.61 21.15
C SER A 24 -2.38 3.68 20.74
N SER A 25 -3.14 4.21 21.70
CA SER A 25 -4.21 5.23 21.47
C SER A 25 -3.72 6.52 20.81
N THR A 26 -2.42 6.80 20.86
CA THR A 26 -1.79 7.99 20.27
C THR A 26 -1.08 7.70 18.95
N MET A 27 -1.06 6.43 18.50
CA MET A 27 -0.29 6.03 17.34
C MET A 27 -0.79 6.71 16.05
N THR A 28 0.15 7.31 15.33
CA THR A 28 -0.10 8.02 14.08
C THR A 28 0.00 7.11 12.86
N ALA A 29 -0.61 7.54 11.76
CA ALA A 29 -0.53 6.85 10.48
C ALA A 29 0.92 6.75 9.98
N GLU A 30 1.72 7.79 10.22
CA GLU A 30 3.15 7.82 9.90
C GLU A 30 3.93 6.75 10.67
N GLU A 31 3.76 6.67 11.99
CA GLU A 31 4.43 5.65 12.82
C GLU A 31 4.09 4.23 12.36
N LEU A 32 2.82 3.98 12.03
CA LEU A 32 2.38 2.68 11.51
C LEU A 32 3.00 2.38 10.15
N CYS A 33 3.06 3.38 9.25
CA CYS A 33 3.74 3.26 7.97
C CYS A 33 5.24 2.95 8.15
N ILE A 34 5.91 3.61 9.09
CA ILE A 34 7.32 3.36 9.43
C ILE A 34 7.53 1.92 9.90
N ILE A 35 6.67 1.41 10.79
CA ILE A 35 6.78 0.04 11.32
C ILE A 35 6.62 -0.97 10.18
N LEU A 36 5.61 -0.79 9.34
CA LEU A 36 5.38 -1.67 8.20
C LEU A 36 6.54 -1.60 7.20
N CYS A 37 6.98 -0.41 6.81
CA CYS A 37 8.10 -0.24 5.89
C CYS A 37 9.38 -0.88 6.42
N LYS A 38 9.66 -0.76 7.73
CA LYS A 38 10.79 -1.48 8.36
C LYS A 38 10.62 -3.00 8.26
N LYS A 39 9.42 -3.53 8.49
CA LYS A 39 9.12 -4.97 8.36
C LYS A 39 9.40 -5.50 6.95
N TYR A 40 9.02 -4.73 5.92
CA TYR A 40 9.23 -5.09 4.52
C TYR A 40 10.57 -4.61 3.94
N LYS A 41 11.52 -4.20 4.79
CA LYS A 41 12.86 -3.74 4.38
C LYS A 41 12.86 -2.55 3.40
N ILE A 42 11.81 -1.75 3.44
CA ILE A 42 11.69 -0.52 2.64
C ILE A 42 12.56 0.57 3.29
N PRO A 43 13.54 1.12 2.56
CA PRO A 43 14.48 2.09 3.11
C PRO A 43 13.78 3.41 3.44
N PRO A 44 14.34 4.21 4.37
CA PRO A 44 13.77 5.51 4.72
C PRO A 44 13.59 6.47 3.54
N LEU A 45 14.45 6.36 2.52
CA LEU A 45 14.42 7.22 1.34
C LEU A 45 13.12 7.08 0.55
N THR A 46 12.66 5.86 0.31
CA THR A 46 11.45 5.57 -0.47
C THR A 46 10.21 5.40 0.39
N ARG A 47 10.35 5.30 1.71
CA ARG A 47 9.24 5.24 2.67
C ARG A 47 8.25 6.40 2.53
N THR A 48 8.74 7.59 2.21
CA THR A 48 7.89 8.79 2.04
C THR A 48 6.91 8.68 0.88
N LEU A 49 7.11 7.72 -0.02
CA LEU A 49 6.18 7.41 -1.10
C LEU A 49 4.94 6.66 -0.60
N PHE A 50 5.01 6.03 0.57
CA PHE A 50 3.97 5.20 1.14
C PHE A 50 3.02 6.00 2.02
N ALA A 51 1.76 5.60 2.01
CA ALA A 51 0.74 6.10 2.91
C ALA A 51 -0.28 5.00 3.23
N LEU A 52 -1.08 5.24 4.27
CA LEU A 52 -2.18 4.35 4.64
C LEU A 52 -3.47 4.78 3.95
N ARG A 53 -4.10 3.85 3.24
CA ARG A 53 -5.43 3.99 2.66
C ARG A 53 -6.45 3.25 3.52
N VAL A 54 -7.65 3.78 3.65
CA VAL A 54 -8.75 3.05 4.30
C VAL A 54 -9.26 1.98 3.33
N LYS A 55 -9.31 0.72 3.76
CA LYS A 55 -9.77 -0.39 2.93
C LYS A 55 -11.23 -0.17 2.50
N GLY A 56 -11.50 -0.38 1.21
CA GLY A 56 -12.84 -0.16 0.62
C GLY A 56 -13.22 1.32 0.40
N ARG A 57 -12.29 2.25 0.60
CA ARG A 57 -12.47 3.67 0.31
C ARG A 57 -11.30 4.20 -0.53
N ASP A 58 -11.51 5.28 -1.25
CA ASP A 58 -10.50 5.85 -2.17
C ASP A 58 -9.66 6.96 -1.56
N TYR A 59 -9.79 7.22 -0.26
CA TYR A 59 -9.01 8.26 0.43
C TYR A 59 -7.91 7.68 1.31
N PHE A 60 -6.81 8.42 1.36
CA PHE A 60 -5.66 8.16 2.22
C PHE A 60 -5.79 8.93 3.53
N LEU A 61 -5.26 8.36 4.60
CA LEU A 61 -5.09 9.10 5.85
C LEU A 61 -4.03 10.18 5.70
N LYS A 62 -4.15 11.22 6.52
CA LYS A 62 -3.05 12.16 6.77
C LYS A 62 -2.02 11.49 7.65
N ASP A 63 -0.74 11.82 7.48
CA ASP A 63 0.36 11.18 8.20
C ASP A 63 0.25 11.37 9.72
N ASN A 64 -0.26 12.53 10.15
CA ASN A 64 -0.52 12.85 11.56
C ASN A 64 -1.87 12.33 12.10
N ALA A 65 -2.66 11.61 11.30
CA ALA A 65 -3.95 11.09 11.75
C ALA A 65 -3.75 9.93 12.72
N LYS A 66 -4.55 9.87 13.79
CA LYS A 66 -4.54 8.75 14.73
C LYS A 66 -5.22 7.53 14.13
N VAL A 67 -4.53 6.39 14.13
CA VAL A 67 -5.00 5.16 13.48
C VAL A 67 -6.20 4.54 14.20
N LEU A 68 -6.20 4.60 15.52
CA LEU A 68 -7.28 4.06 16.37
C LEU A 68 -8.51 4.95 16.48
N SER A 69 -8.52 6.12 15.83
CA SER A 69 -9.71 6.99 15.81
C SER A 69 -10.90 6.34 15.08
N SER A 70 -10.69 5.22 14.38
CA SER A 70 -11.73 4.52 13.66
C SER A 70 -11.43 3.03 13.58
N THR A 71 -12.42 2.19 13.88
CA THR A 71 -12.37 0.72 13.71
C THR A 71 -12.37 0.35 12.23
N ARG A 72 -11.24 0.62 11.54
CA ARG A 72 -11.11 0.46 10.09
C ARG A 72 -9.93 -0.43 9.77
N ASP A 73 -10.12 -1.24 8.73
CA ASP A 73 -9.03 -1.95 8.08
C ASP A 73 -8.31 -0.97 7.14
N TYR A 74 -6.98 -1.05 7.10
CA TYR A 74 -6.15 -0.19 6.26
C TYR A 74 -5.41 -1.00 5.20
N GLU A 75 -4.93 -0.31 4.17
CA GLU A 75 -4.03 -0.83 3.15
C GLU A 75 -2.77 0.05 3.14
N LEU A 76 -1.59 -0.57 3.20
CA LEU A 76 -0.33 0.12 2.93
C LEU A 76 -0.15 0.24 1.43
N ARG A 77 0.02 1.46 0.90
CA ARG A 77 0.16 1.67 -0.54
C ARG A 77 1.13 2.79 -0.85
N ILE A 78 1.77 2.68 -2.01
CA ILE A 78 2.48 3.81 -2.62
C ILE A 78 1.44 4.82 -3.10
N ARG A 79 1.52 6.04 -2.58
CA ARG A 79 0.64 7.17 -2.88
C ARG A 79 1.30 8.18 -3.81
N PHE A 80 2.59 8.46 -3.60
CA PHE A 80 3.33 9.42 -4.41
C PHE A 80 4.10 8.68 -5.50
N LYS A 81 3.70 8.89 -6.75
CA LYS A 81 4.36 8.26 -7.90
C LYS A 81 5.67 8.97 -8.21
N VAL A 82 6.74 8.19 -8.37
CA VAL A 82 8.01 8.70 -8.89
C VAL A 82 7.86 8.97 -10.40
N PRO A 83 8.26 10.15 -10.91
CA PRO A 83 8.07 10.51 -12.32
C PRO A 83 8.69 9.52 -13.31
N ARG A 84 9.80 8.88 -12.93
CA ARG A 84 10.52 7.88 -13.74
C ARG A 84 10.70 6.59 -12.94
N LEU A 85 10.07 5.51 -13.38
CA LEU A 85 10.17 4.21 -12.71
C LEU A 85 11.57 3.60 -12.80
N GLU A 86 12.34 3.90 -13.84
CA GLU A 86 13.76 3.54 -14.00
C GLU A 86 14.63 4.07 -12.84
N LEU A 87 14.27 5.24 -12.29
CA LEU A 87 14.96 5.77 -11.12
C LEU A 87 14.56 5.00 -9.86
N LEU A 88 13.32 4.53 -9.76
CA LEU A 88 12.88 3.80 -8.58
C LEU A 88 13.60 2.45 -8.45
N ILE A 89 13.73 1.69 -9.54
CA ILE A 89 14.45 0.40 -9.51
C ILE A 89 15.94 0.56 -9.16
N THR A 90 16.57 1.66 -9.59
CA THR A 90 17.97 1.95 -9.27
C THR A 90 18.15 2.47 -7.83
N LEU A 91 17.14 3.15 -7.28
CA LEU A 91 17.16 3.65 -5.91
C LEU A 91 16.83 2.57 -4.88
N ASP A 92 15.79 1.77 -5.13
CA ASP A 92 15.35 0.70 -4.26
C ASP A 92 14.46 -0.31 -5.01
N GLU A 93 15.05 -1.48 -5.30
CA GLU A 93 14.38 -2.62 -5.92
C GLU A 93 13.17 -3.09 -5.10
N THR A 94 13.23 -3.03 -3.76
CA THR A 94 12.13 -3.51 -2.92
C THR A 94 10.87 -2.64 -3.07
N THR A 95 11.03 -1.31 -3.14
CA THR A 95 9.90 -0.41 -3.41
C THR A 95 9.41 -0.55 -4.84
N TYR A 96 10.31 -0.78 -5.81
CA TYR A 96 9.93 -1.03 -7.19
C TYR A 96 9.05 -2.29 -7.32
N ASP A 97 9.46 -3.40 -6.69
CA ASP A 97 8.69 -4.64 -6.65
C ASP A 97 7.33 -4.43 -5.96
N TYR A 98 7.31 -3.67 -4.86
CA TYR A 98 6.06 -3.31 -4.20
C TYR A 98 5.12 -2.55 -5.13
N TYR A 99 5.65 -1.58 -5.88
CA TYR A 99 4.90 -0.81 -6.85
C TYR A 99 4.30 -1.71 -7.94
N PHE A 100 5.12 -2.64 -8.47
CA PHE A 100 4.67 -3.59 -9.47
C PHE A 100 3.51 -4.46 -8.95
N LEU A 101 3.67 -5.05 -7.75
CA LEU A 101 2.62 -5.86 -7.11
C LEU A 101 1.34 -5.07 -6.86
N GLN A 102 1.46 -3.81 -6.44
CA GLN A 102 0.33 -2.92 -6.25
C GLN A 102 -0.41 -2.65 -7.58
N ALA A 103 0.33 -2.29 -8.64
CA ALA A 103 -0.25 -2.04 -9.96
C ALA A 103 -0.93 -3.30 -10.52
N ARG A 104 -0.27 -4.45 -10.39
CA ARG A 104 -0.83 -5.75 -10.80
C ARG A 104 -2.16 -6.05 -10.09
N SER A 105 -2.21 -5.86 -8.76
CA SER A 105 -3.44 -6.04 -7.98
C SER A 105 -4.56 -5.09 -8.45
N ASP A 106 -4.24 -3.83 -8.75
CA ASP A 106 -5.22 -2.85 -9.24
C ASP A 106 -5.76 -3.21 -10.63
N VAL A 107 -4.91 -3.71 -11.53
CA VAL A 107 -5.32 -4.22 -12.85
C VAL A 107 -6.21 -5.45 -12.70
N TYR A 108 -5.81 -6.42 -11.87
CA TYR A 108 -6.57 -7.65 -11.63
C TYR A 108 -7.97 -7.36 -11.05
N GLU A 109 -8.06 -6.40 -10.15
CA GLU A 109 -9.32 -6.01 -9.51
C GLU A 109 -10.15 -4.98 -10.31
N ASN A 110 -9.75 -4.66 -11.56
CA ASN A 110 -10.38 -3.64 -12.41
C ASN A 110 -10.52 -2.26 -11.73
N ARG A 111 -9.53 -1.86 -10.92
CA ARG A 111 -9.50 -0.58 -10.21
C ARG A 111 -8.96 0.59 -11.05
N ILE A 112 -8.52 0.33 -12.29
CA ILE A 112 -7.95 1.32 -13.22
C ILE A 112 -8.94 1.54 -14.39
N PRO A 113 -9.78 2.59 -14.33
CA PRO A 113 -10.83 2.82 -15.33
C PRO A 113 -10.32 2.99 -16.76
N GLU A 114 -9.08 3.48 -16.91
CA GLU A 114 -8.45 3.75 -18.20
C GLU A 114 -7.95 2.48 -18.91
N ILE A 115 -7.83 1.35 -18.20
CA ILE A 115 -7.33 0.09 -18.74
C ILE A 115 -8.25 -1.04 -18.26
N LYS A 116 -9.51 -0.97 -18.67
CA LYS A 116 -10.55 -1.92 -18.30
C LYS A 116 -10.95 -2.82 -19.47
N TYR A 117 -11.35 -4.05 -19.13
CA TYR A 117 -12.03 -4.94 -20.05
C TYR A 117 -13.52 -4.58 -20.13
N PRO A 118 -14.18 -4.66 -21.32
CA PRO A 118 -13.68 -5.18 -22.59
C PRO A 118 -12.95 -4.18 -23.50
N GLU A 119 -12.95 -2.89 -23.16
CA GLU A 119 -12.48 -1.81 -24.04
C GLU A 119 -10.98 -1.94 -24.41
N HIS A 120 -10.15 -2.43 -23.48
CA HIS A 120 -8.70 -2.62 -23.65
C HIS A 120 -8.29 -4.11 -23.64
N LYS A 121 -9.08 -4.97 -24.31
CA LYS A 121 -8.88 -6.43 -24.28
C LYS A 121 -7.48 -6.87 -24.71
N LYS A 122 -6.89 -6.25 -25.74
CA LYS A 122 -5.58 -6.68 -26.27
C LYS A 122 -4.45 -6.36 -25.29
N GLU A 123 -4.49 -5.18 -24.70
CA GLU A 123 -3.53 -4.70 -23.71
C GLU A 123 -3.64 -5.54 -22.43
N MET A 124 -4.86 -5.81 -21.97
CA MET A 124 -5.10 -6.66 -20.80
C MET A 124 -4.61 -8.11 -21.03
N LEU A 125 -4.81 -8.67 -22.22
CA LEU A 125 -4.24 -9.97 -22.58
C LEU A 125 -2.71 -9.94 -22.60
N GLY A 126 -2.11 -8.88 -23.15
CA GLY A 126 -0.66 -8.70 -23.14
C GLY A 126 -0.09 -8.61 -21.73
N LEU A 127 -0.74 -7.87 -20.84
CA LEU A 127 -0.39 -7.80 -19.41
C LEU A 127 -0.54 -9.16 -18.73
N GLY A 128 -1.60 -9.91 -19.04
CA GLY A 128 -1.80 -11.26 -18.53
C GLY A 128 -0.71 -12.25 -18.98
N ILE A 129 -0.25 -12.14 -20.22
CA ILE A 129 0.87 -12.96 -20.73
C ILE A 129 2.19 -12.55 -20.09
N ALA A 130 2.40 -11.25 -19.84
CA ALA A 130 3.64 -10.76 -19.22
C ALA A 130 3.76 -11.09 -17.72
N ASP A 131 2.64 -11.32 -17.02
CA ASP A 131 2.63 -11.74 -15.61
C ASP A 131 2.78 -13.27 -15.43
N MET A 132 2.54 -14.07 -16.49
CA MET A 132 2.74 -15.53 -16.50
C MET A 132 4.22 -15.91 -16.60
#